data_AF-A0A352N7A6-F1
#
_entry.id   AF-A0A352N7A6-F1
#
_cell.length_a   1.000
_cell.length_b   1.000
_cell.length_c   1.000
_cell.angle_alpha   90.00
_cell.angle_beta   90.00
_cell.angle_gamma   90.00
#
_symmetry.space_group_name_H-M   'P 1'
#
loop_
_entity.id
_entity.type
_entity.pdbx_description
1 polymer ?
#
loop_
_entity_poly.entity_id
_entity_poly.type
_entity_poly.pdbx_seq_one_letter_code
_entity_poly.pdbx_strand_id
1 'polypeptide(L)'
;MNDLKFREAVNQIVKEDPRYSPEAYEFISKAVVFTMLNLGRDKSANHHVTGRELLEGFRQYAIQEFGPMAGEILKSWGLTDSTAVGNVVFNLVNRQLLGKSDNDTMSDFKNGFDFEKAFSEPFKTDNSKNITPPVIV
;
A
#
# COMPACT_ATOMS: atom_id res chain seq x y z
N MET A 1 16.76 8.86 -6.06
CA MET A 1 16.91 8.87 -4.58
C MET A 1 18.23 8.21 -4.24
N ASN A 2 19.04 8.79 -3.36
CA ASN A 2 20.20 8.07 -2.80
C ASN A 2 19.64 7.06 -1.78
N ASP A 3 19.73 5.75 -2.06
CA ASP A 3 19.13 4.67 -1.26
C ASP A 3 19.48 4.77 0.24
N LEU A 4 20.75 5.09 0.53
CA LEU A 4 21.22 5.30 1.90
C LEU A 4 20.46 6.42 2.64
N LYS A 5 20.27 7.58 2.00
CA LYS A 5 19.62 8.74 2.65
C LYS A 5 18.16 8.44 2.98
N PHE A 6 17.48 7.68 2.10
CA PHE A 6 16.10 7.26 2.35
C PHE A 6 16.04 6.33 3.56
N ARG A 7 16.90 5.30 3.60
CA ARG A 7 16.96 4.34 4.71
C ARG A 7 17.30 4.99 6.04
N GLU A 8 18.23 5.95 6.06
CA GLU A 8 18.54 6.72 7.28
C GLU A 8 17.34 7.53 7.78
N ALA A 9 16.63 8.19 6.88
CA ALA A 9 15.43 8.95 7.22
C ALA A 9 14.32 8.03 7.75
N VAL A 10 14.08 6.88 7.10
CA VAL A 10 13.12 5.86 7.59
C VAL A 10 13.51 5.35 8.97
N ASN A 11 14.78 5.03 9.20
CA ASN A 11 15.25 4.59 10.52
C ASN A 11 14.99 5.64 11.60
N GLN A 12 15.11 6.93 11.27
CA GLN A 12 14.79 7.99 12.22
C GLN A 12 13.28 8.07 12.49
N ILE A 13 12.43 7.92 11.47
CA ILE A 13 10.98 7.87 11.65
C ILE A 13 10.60 6.70 12.55
N VAL A 14 11.12 5.48 12.29
CA VAL A 14 10.78 4.28 13.06
C VAL A 14 11.20 4.40 14.53
N LYS A 15 12.29 5.15 14.83
CA LYS A 15 12.68 5.46 16.21
C LYS A 15 11.67 6.36 16.93
N GLU A 16 11.00 7.25 16.22
CA GLU A 16 10.00 8.16 16.79
C GLU A 16 8.60 7.55 16.80
N ASP A 17 8.28 6.77 15.76
CA ASP A 17 7.00 6.13 15.54
C ASP A 17 7.19 4.63 15.25
N PRO A 18 7.34 3.79 16.29
CA PRO A 18 7.59 2.35 16.14
C PRO A 18 6.34 1.55 15.76
N ARG A 19 5.22 2.20 15.42
CA ARG A 19 3.98 1.52 15.01
C ARG A 19 4.10 0.82 13.66
N TYR A 20 5.06 1.24 12.84
CA TYR A 20 5.25 0.74 11.47
C TYR A 20 6.68 0.27 11.25
N SER A 21 6.84 -0.87 10.58
CA SER A 21 8.15 -1.41 10.24
C SER A 21 8.82 -0.61 9.11
N PRO A 22 10.16 -0.57 9.01
CA PRO A 22 10.88 0.08 7.90
C PRO A 22 10.35 -0.33 6.51
N GLU A 23 9.99 -1.60 6.36
CA GLU A 23 9.46 -2.19 5.13
C GLU A 23 8.14 -1.53 4.70
N ALA A 24 7.30 -1.07 5.65
CA ALA A 24 6.08 -0.32 5.32
C ALA A 24 6.40 0.96 4.56
N TYR A 25 7.44 1.69 4.97
CA TYR A 25 7.86 2.94 4.34
C TYR A 25 8.43 2.72 2.95
N GLU A 26 9.25 1.68 2.78
CA GLU A 26 9.77 1.28 1.47
C GLU A 26 8.64 0.86 0.53
N PHE A 27 7.70 0.05 1.03
CA PHE A 27 6.57 -0.41 0.26
C PHE A 27 5.66 0.74 -0.20
N ILE A 28 5.34 1.67 0.70
CA ILE A 28 4.54 2.87 0.37
C ILE A 28 5.25 3.72 -0.68
N SER A 29 6.56 3.93 -0.56
CA SER A 29 7.31 4.68 -1.57
C SER A 29 7.20 4.02 -2.95
N LYS A 30 7.27 2.69 -3.03
CA LYS A 30 7.09 1.96 -4.29
C LYS A 30 5.65 2.03 -4.79
N ALA A 31 4.66 1.91 -3.90
CA ALA A 31 3.24 2.02 -4.23
C ALA A 31 2.88 3.39 -4.81
N VAL A 32 3.46 4.48 -4.30
CA VAL A 32 3.30 5.84 -4.87
C VAL A 32 3.81 5.87 -6.31
N VAL A 33 5.02 5.36 -6.55
CA VAL A 33 5.61 5.30 -7.90
C VAL A 33 4.76 4.44 -8.83
N PHE A 34 4.32 3.27 -8.37
CA PHE A 34 3.42 2.41 -9.13
C PHE A 34 2.13 3.13 -9.52
N THR A 35 1.52 3.84 -8.57
CA THR A 35 0.27 4.59 -8.80
C THR A 35 0.46 5.70 -9.84
N MET A 36 1.55 6.47 -9.76
CA MET A 36 1.88 7.50 -10.75
C MET A 36 2.00 6.91 -12.16
N LEU A 37 2.73 5.79 -12.29
CA LEU A 37 2.92 5.10 -13.57
C LEU A 37 1.59 4.56 -14.11
N ASN A 38 0.75 3.96 -13.26
CA ASN A 38 -0.53 3.39 -13.67
C ASN A 38 -1.53 4.46 -14.15
N LEU A 39 -1.43 5.68 -13.61
CA LEU A 39 -2.23 6.83 -14.04
C LEU A 39 -1.68 7.52 -15.31
N GLY A 40 -0.62 6.98 -15.93
CA GLY A 40 0.02 7.58 -17.10
C GLY A 40 0.69 8.92 -16.80
N ARG A 41 0.97 9.21 -15.52
CA ARG A 41 1.59 10.46 -15.07
C ARG A 41 3.11 10.27 -15.10
N ASP A 42 3.78 10.97 -16.02
CA ASP A 42 5.24 10.98 -16.09
C ASP A 42 5.84 11.65 -14.85
N LYS A 43 6.99 11.14 -14.38
CA LYS A 43 7.71 11.66 -13.20
C LYS A 43 8.08 13.14 -13.31
N SER A 44 8.09 13.71 -14.52
CA SER A 44 8.47 15.11 -14.78
C SER A 44 7.35 16.12 -14.60
N ALA A 45 6.09 15.71 -14.59
CA ALA A 45 4.98 16.62 -14.36
C ALA A 45 4.56 16.51 -12.90
N ASN A 46 4.26 17.67 -12.29
CA ASN A 46 3.92 17.87 -10.89
C ASN A 46 2.56 17.23 -10.52
N HIS A 47 2.37 15.97 -10.90
CA HIS A 47 1.16 15.21 -10.72
C HIS A 47 1.17 14.60 -9.33
N HIS A 48 0.50 15.27 -8.42
CA HIS A 48 0.19 14.72 -7.11
C HIS A 48 -0.76 13.52 -7.27
N VAL A 49 -0.57 12.51 -6.42
CA VAL A 49 -1.48 11.38 -6.29
C VAL A 49 -2.34 11.66 -5.08
N THR A 50 -3.66 11.71 -5.25
CA THR A 50 -4.58 11.89 -4.13
C THR A 50 -4.54 10.67 -3.21
N GLY A 51 -4.88 10.83 -1.93
CA GLY A 51 -4.97 9.71 -0.99
C GLY A 51 -5.82 8.53 -1.49
N ARG A 52 -6.92 8.80 -2.20
CA ARG A 52 -7.79 7.76 -2.79
C ARG A 52 -7.13 7.01 -3.95
N GLU A 53 -6.47 7.74 -4.85
CA GLU A 53 -5.70 7.12 -5.95
C GLU A 53 -4.57 6.26 -5.40
N LEU A 54 -3.88 6.76 -4.37
CA LEU A 54 -2.80 6.02 -3.71
C LEU A 54 -3.32 4.75 -3.03
N LEU A 55 -4.46 4.81 -2.35
CA LEU A 55 -5.05 3.63 -1.71
C LEU A 55 -5.38 2.53 -2.73
N GLU A 56 -5.93 2.90 -3.88
CA GLU A 56 -6.24 1.93 -4.92
C GLU A 56 -4.96 1.38 -5.58
N GLY A 57 -3.99 2.24 -5.88
CA GLY A 57 -2.71 1.79 -6.41
C GLY A 57 -1.91 0.94 -5.42
N PHE A 58 -1.97 1.26 -4.12
CA PHE A 58 -1.41 0.45 -3.03
C PHE A 58 -2.04 -0.93 -2.98
N ARG A 59 -3.38 -1.02 -3.05
CA ARG A 59 -4.10 -2.29 -3.07
C ARG A 59 -3.68 -3.16 -4.26
N GLN A 60 -3.66 -2.57 -5.45
CA GLN A 60 -3.24 -3.26 -6.68
C GLN A 60 -1.79 -3.73 -6.60
N TYR A 61 -0.89 -2.85 -6.15
CA TYR A 61 0.53 -3.17 -6.01
C TYR A 61 0.77 -4.29 -4.99
N ALA A 62 0.07 -4.29 -3.85
CA ALA A 62 0.18 -5.33 -2.84
C ALA A 62 -0.30 -6.69 -3.35
N ILE A 63 -1.42 -6.72 -4.08
CA ILE A 63 -1.92 -7.95 -4.71
C ILE A 63 -0.93 -8.44 -5.78
N GLN A 64 -0.34 -7.53 -6.56
CA GLN A 64 0.63 -7.89 -7.59
C GLN A 64 1.93 -8.47 -7.00
N GLU A 65 2.44 -7.90 -5.91
CA GLU A 65 3.71 -8.30 -5.32
C GLU A 65 3.59 -9.57 -4.45
N PHE A 66 2.49 -9.69 -3.70
CA PHE A 66 2.36 -10.73 -2.65
C PHE A 66 1.17 -11.67 -2.83
N GLY A 67 0.28 -11.39 -3.78
CA GLY A 67 -0.89 -12.20 -4.06
C GLY A 67 -1.76 -12.43 -2.82
N PRO A 68 -2.11 -13.68 -2.48
CA PRO A 68 -2.97 -13.99 -1.34
C PRO A 68 -2.35 -13.68 0.02
N MET A 69 -1.01 -13.53 0.09
CA MET A 69 -0.31 -13.20 1.34
C MET A 69 -0.24 -11.70 1.60
N ALA A 70 -0.72 -10.86 0.68
CA ALA A 70 -0.64 -9.40 0.80
C ALA A 70 -1.18 -8.90 2.15
N GLY A 71 -2.35 -9.36 2.56
CA GLY A 71 -2.97 -8.93 3.82
C GLY A 71 -2.11 -9.24 5.05
N GLU A 72 -1.55 -10.44 5.15
CA GLU A 72 -0.77 -10.86 6.32
C GLU A 72 0.60 -10.18 6.38
N ILE A 73 1.25 -10.00 5.23
CA ILE A 73 2.52 -9.29 5.14
C ILE A 73 2.33 -7.82 5.54
N LEU A 74 1.31 -7.15 5.00
CA LEU A 74 1.01 -5.76 5.34
C LEU A 74 0.67 -5.59 6.83
N LYS A 75 -0.12 -6.50 7.41
CA LYS A 75 -0.40 -6.52 8.85
C LYS A 75 0.87 -6.66 9.68
N SER A 76 1.81 -7.52 9.27
CA SER A 76 3.08 -7.69 9.97
C SER A 76 3.93 -6.41 10.02
N TRP A 77 3.74 -5.51 9.06
CA TRP A 77 4.39 -4.20 9.02
C TRP A 77 3.60 -3.07 9.71
N GLY A 78 2.48 -3.41 10.36
CA GLY A 78 1.59 -2.45 11.01
C GLY A 78 0.57 -1.78 10.08
N LEU A 79 0.48 -2.19 8.81
CA LEU A 79 -0.48 -1.67 7.83
C LEU A 79 -1.80 -2.47 7.89
N THR A 80 -2.60 -2.20 8.91
CA THR A 80 -3.85 -2.94 9.19
C THR A 80 -5.08 -2.40 8.48
N ASP A 81 -5.07 -1.11 8.12
CA ASP A 81 -6.21 -0.41 7.56
C ASP A 81 -5.77 0.82 6.73
N SER A 82 -6.72 1.44 6.03
CA SER A 82 -6.43 2.60 5.18
C SER A 82 -5.87 3.79 5.97
N THR A 83 -6.23 3.94 7.25
CA THR A 83 -5.67 4.97 8.13
C THR A 83 -4.20 4.70 8.44
N ALA A 84 -3.83 3.43 8.65
CA ALA A 84 -2.42 3.06 8.83
C ALA A 84 -1.57 3.42 7.61
N VAL A 85 -2.10 3.17 6.40
CA VAL A 85 -1.46 3.60 5.14
C VAL A 85 -1.28 5.12 5.11
N GLY A 86 -2.34 5.87 5.43
CA GLY A 86 -2.27 7.32 5.53
C GLY A 86 -1.19 7.79 6.51
N ASN A 87 -1.10 7.19 7.70
CA ASN A 87 -0.12 7.60 8.71
C ASN A 87 1.32 7.43 8.19
N VAL A 88 1.61 6.32 7.51
CA VAL A 88 2.94 6.09 6.91
C VAL A 88 3.24 7.12 5.82
N VAL A 89 2.26 7.43 4.96
CA VAL A 89 2.39 8.46 3.92
C VAL A 89 2.68 9.83 4.55
N PHE A 90 1.92 10.22 5.58
CA PHE A 90 2.12 11.50 6.27
C PHE A 90 3.47 11.56 7.00
N ASN A 91 3.93 10.46 7.58
CA ASN A 91 5.25 10.36 8.18
C ASN A 91 6.37 10.62 7.14
N LEU A 92 6.24 10.07 5.93
CA LEU A 92 7.18 10.31 4.82
C LEU A 92 7.12 11.76 4.32
N VAL A 93 5.91 12.33 4.20
CA VAL A 93 5.71 13.73 3.82
C VAL A 93 6.35 14.69 4.84
N ASN A 94 6.18 14.42 6.13
CA ASN A 94 6.75 15.25 7.20
C ASN A 94 8.29 15.25 7.18
N ARG A 95 8.91 14.18 6.67
CA ARG A 95 10.36 14.09 6.44
C ARG A 95 10.81 14.57 5.06
N GLN A 96 9.92 15.17 4.26
CA GLN A 96 10.19 15.63 2.89
C GLN A 96 10.67 14.51 1.96
N LEU A 97 10.33 13.25 2.26
CA LEU A 97 10.64 12.09 1.43
C LEU A 97 9.59 11.88 0.32
N LEU A 98 8.38 12.38 0.53
CA LEU A 98 7.30 12.44 -0.45
C LEU A 98 6.81 13.88 -0.61
N GLY A 99 6.38 14.21 -1.83
CA GLY A 99 5.72 15.49 -2.10
C GLY A 99 4.36 15.56 -1.42
N LYS A 100 3.98 16.75 -0.94
CA LYS A 100 2.68 17.03 -0.33
C LYS A 100 1.81 17.80 -1.32
N SER A 101 0.53 17.44 -1.45
CA SER A 101 -0.47 18.35 -2.02
C SER A 101 -1.12 19.17 -0.90
N ASP A 102 -1.43 20.43 -1.14
CA ASP A 102 -2.10 21.31 -0.16
C ASP A 102 -3.48 20.80 0.28
N ASN A 103 -4.10 19.94 -0.53
CA ASN A 103 -5.40 19.33 -0.26
C ASN A 103 -5.34 17.93 0.35
N ASP A 104 -4.17 17.30 0.49
CA ASP A 104 -4.11 15.95 1.07
C ASP A 104 -4.36 16.02 2.58
N THR A 105 -5.47 15.40 3.00
CA THR A 105 -5.83 15.30 4.41
C THR A 105 -5.81 13.85 4.86
N MET A 106 -5.62 13.64 6.16
CA MET A 106 -5.74 12.30 6.75
C MET A 106 -7.14 11.70 6.53
N SER A 107 -8.16 12.54 6.33
CA SER A 107 -9.52 12.11 6.03
C SER A 107 -9.66 11.45 4.66
N ASP A 108 -8.79 11.74 3.70
CA ASP A 108 -8.75 11.07 2.39
C ASP A 108 -8.46 9.57 2.51
N PHE A 109 -7.81 9.18 3.62
CA PHE A 109 -7.48 7.80 3.94
C PHE A 109 -8.53 7.10 4.81
N LYS A 110 -9.45 7.86 5.43
CA LYS A 110 -10.53 7.27 6.24
C LYS A 110 -11.57 6.62 5.33
N ASN A 111 -12.02 5.42 5.69
CA ASN A 111 -12.98 4.62 4.91
C ASN A 111 -12.52 4.30 3.48
N GLY A 112 -11.21 4.13 3.27
CA GLY A 112 -10.64 3.82 1.96
C GLY A 112 -11.18 2.50 1.38
N PHE A 113 -10.87 1.39 2.03
CA PHE A 113 -11.40 0.07 1.71
C PHE A 113 -11.26 -0.89 2.89
N ASP A 114 -12.03 -1.97 2.88
CA ASP A 114 -11.89 -3.07 3.85
C ASP A 114 -10.69 -3.93 3.46
N PHE A 115 -9.65 -3.94 4.29
CA PHE A 115 -8.40 -4.64 4.02
C PHE A 115 -8.61 -6.15 3.86
N GLU A 116 -9.43 -6.74 4.72
CA GLU A 116 -9.65 -8.18 4.71
C GLU A 116 -10.34 -8.60 3.40
N LYS A 117 -11.37 -7.87 2.99
CA LYS A 117 -12.05 -8.07 1.70
C LYS A 117 -11.12 -7.81 0.52
N ALA A 118 -10.43 -6.67 0.51
CA ALA A 118 -9.56 -6.24 -0.58
C ALA A 118 -8.47 -7.25 -0.93
N PHE A 119 -7.92 -7.95 0.06
CA PHE A 119 -6.83 -8.90 -0.13
C PHE A 119 -7.29 -10.36 -0.16
N SER A 120 -8.48 -10.69 0.35
CA SER A 120 -8.98 -12.08 0.40
C SER A 120 -9.94 -12.41 -0.74
N GLU A 121 -10.82 -11.48 -1.14
CA GLU A 121 -11.82 -11.73 -2.19
C GLU A 121 -11.24 -12.13 -3.56
N PRO A 122 -10.14 -11.53 -4.05
CA PRO A 122 -9.55 -11.92 -5.34
C PRO A 122 -9.10 -13.39 -5.41
N PHE A 123 -8.91 -14.05 -4.27
CA PHE A 123 -8.42 -15.42 -4.17
C PHE A 123 -9.45 -16.41 -3.63
N LYS A 124 -10.70 -15.96 -3.37
CA LYS A 124 -11.79 -16.87 -3.05
C LYS A 124 -12.11 -17.69 -4.30
N THR A 125 -11.65 -18.93 -4.33
CA THR A 125 -12.13 -19.91 -5.31
C THR A 125 -13.60 -20.17 -5.01
N ASP A 126 -14.47 -19.96 -5.99
CA ASP A 126 -15.86 -20.39 -5.90
C ASP A 126 -15.87 -21.92 -5.74
N ASN A 127 -16.10 -22.38 -4.51
CA ASN A 127 -16.20 -23.81 -4.20
C ASN A 127 -17.51 -24.45 -4.71
N SER A 128 -18.26 -23.79 -5.61
CA SER A 128 -19.54 -24.31 -6.14
C SER A 128 -19.40 -25.04 -7.48
N LYS A 129 -18.25 -25.61 -7.81
CA LYS A 129 -18.20 -26.72 -8.77
C LYS A 129 -18.16 -28.03 -7.99
N ASN A 130 -19.32 -28.66 -7.87
CA ASN A 130 -19.46 -30.09 -7.58
C ASN A 130 -18.68 -30.86 -8.65
N ILE A 131 -17.38 -31.08 -8.42
CA ILE A 131 -16.60 -32.02 -9.23
C ILE A 131 -16.90 -33.38 -8.64
N THR A 132 -17.95 -34.04 -9.12
CA THR A 132 -18.11 -35.48 -8.92
C THR A 132 -16.88 -36.16 -9.51
N PRO A 133 -16.03 -36.82 -8.71
CA PRO A 133 -14.87 -37.51 -9.24
C PRO A 133 -15.35 -38.60 -10.22
N PRO A 134 -14.70 -38.77 -11.38
CA PRO A 134 -15.07 -39.82 -12.30
C PRO A 134 -14.85 -41.18 -11.62
N VAL A 135 -15.90 -41.98 -11.55
CA VAL A 135 -15.81 -43.38 -11.14
C VAL A 135 -15.04 -44.11 -12.24
N ILE A 136 -13.82 -44.55 -11.93
CA ILE A 136 -13.07 -45.44 -12.80
C ILE A 136 -13.69 -46.83 -12.61
N VAL A 137 -14.41 -47.30 -13.63
CA VAL A 137 -14.93 -48.67 -13.76
C VAL A 137 -13.95 -49.56 -14.51
#